data_AF-A0A969F6D9-F1
#
_entry.id   AF-A0A969F6D9-F1
#
_cell.length_a   1.000
_cell.length_b   1.000
_cell.length_c   1.000
_cell.angle_alpha   90.00
_cell.angle_beta   90.00
_cell.angle_gamma   90.00
#
_symmetry.space_group_name_H-M   'P 1'
#
loop_
_entity.id
_entity.type
_entity.pdbx_description
1 polymer ?
#
loop_
_entity_poly.entity_id
_entity_poly.type
_entity_poly.pdbx_seq_one_letter_code
_entity_poly.pdbx_strand_id
1 'polypeptide(L)'
;MGGQRDSQMVDGQYSTALVGNYPDGCSTLGKVETTVTGNNIAVTVLADSPPDAVCSMGLVPFEETITLALGEIAPGEYTVVVNETANTTLTVN
;
A
#
# COMPACT_ATOMS: atom_id res chain seq x y z
N MET A 1 -19.18 10.16 37.05
CA MET A 1 -19.63 8.96 36.30
C MET A 1 -19.86 9.44 34.87
N GLY A 2 -19.11 9.11 33.82
CA GLY A 2 -17.79 8.55 33.61
C GLY A 2 -17.23 9.26 32.37
N GLY A 3 -15.94 9.60 32.37
CA GLY A 3 -15.30 10.25 31.23
C GLY A 3 -15.00 9.21 30.16
N GLN A 4 -15.68 9.30 29.01
CA GLN A 4 -15.31 8.55 27.81
C GLN A 4 -14.29 9.40 27.07
N ARG A 5 -13.03 8.99 27.24
CA ARG A 5 -11.92 9.43 26.38
C ARG A 5 -12.22 8.85 25.01
N ASP A 6 -12.45 9.76 24.08
CA ASP A 6 -12.54 9.51 22.65
C ASP A 6 -11.25 8.78 22.22
N SER A 7 -11.35 7.46 22.11
CA SER A 7 -10.41 6.67 21.31
C SER A 7 -10.76 6.99 19.86
N GLN A 8 -10.20 8.09 19.37
CA GLN A 8 -10.22 8.51 17.98
C GLN A 8 -9.71 7.33 17.14
N MET A 9 -10.62 6.52 16.61
CA MET A 9 -10.33 5.54 15.58
C MET A 9 -10.77 6.18 14.27
N VAL A 10 -9.85 6.35 13.33
CA VAL A 10 -10.08 7.00 12.05
C VAL A 10 -10.28 5.90 11.02
N ASP A 11 -11.49 5.78 10.46
CA ASP A 11 -11.69 5.05 9.20
C ASP A 11 -11.26 6.00 8.06
N GLY A 12 -10.19 5.62 7.36
CA GLY A 12 -9.50 6.52 6.45
C GLY A 12 -9.09 5.83 5.15
N GLN A 13 -9.53 6.39 4.03
CA GLN A 13 -8.97 6.05 2.73
C GLN A 13 -7.75 6.94 2.46
N TYR A 14 -6.57 6.32 2.34
CA TYR A 14 -5.33 7.03 2.06
C TYR A 14 -4.87 6.70 0.64
N SER A 15 -4.59 7.71 -0.17
CA SER A 15 -4.05 7.52 -1.51
C SER A 15 -2.54 7.68 -1.49
N THR A 16 -1.81 6.79 -2.15
CA THR A 16 -0.36 6.93 -2.34
C THR A 16 0.04 6.57 -3.76
N ALA A 17 1.06 7.25 -4.27
CA ALA A 17 1.63 6.97 -5.58
C ALA A 17 2.71 5.89 -5.44
N LEU A 18 2.50 4.75 -6.10
CA LEU A 18 3.49 3.71 -6.29
C LEU A 18 4.28 4.01 -7.56
N VAL A 19 5.59 4.17 -7.40
CA VAL A 19 6.54 4.28 -8.50
C VAL A 19 7.48 3.09 -8.48
N GLY A 20 7.73 2.49 -9.64
CA GLY A 20 8.57 1.31 -9.74
C GLY A 20 8.86 0.90 -11.17
N ASN A 21 9.42 -0.29 -11.34
CA ASN A 21 9.66 -0.89 -12.65
C ASN A 21 9.17 -2.33 -12.66
N TYR A 22 8.38 -2.69 -13.67
CA TYR A 22 8.10 -4.09 -13.98
C TYR A 22 9.30 -4.74 -14.67
N PRO A 23 9.55 -6.03 -14.47
CA PRO A 23 10.63 -6.76 -15.14
C PRO A 23 10.36 -7.04 -16.62
N ASP A 24 9.11 -6.88 -17.06
CA ASP A 24 8.64 -7.14 -18.41
C ASP A 24 7.50 -6.17 -18.80
N GLY A 25 7.15 -6.16 -20.09
CA GLY A 25 6.13 -5.25 -20.64
C GLY A 25 4.68 -5.73 -20.61
N CYS A 26 4.38 -6.90 -20.05
CA CYS A 26 3.00 -7.36 -19.87
C CYS A 26 2.53 -7.27 -18.43
N SER A 27 3.46 -7.24 -17.48
CA SER A 27 3.16 -7.06 -16.07
C SER A 27 2.36 -5.78 -15.84
N THR A 28 1.30 -5.91 -15.07
CA THR A 28 0.42 -4.80 -14.68
C THR A 28 0.16 -4.84 -13.19
N LEU A 29 -0.40 -3.75 -12.65
CA LEU A 29 -0.74 -3.69 -11.24
C LEU A 29 -1.90 -4.66 -10.99
N GLY A 30 -1.64 -5.67 -10.16
CA GLY A 30 -2.64 -6.65 -9.76
C GLY A 30 -3.28 -6.28 -8.43
N LYS A 31 -3.35 -7.26 -7.54
CA LYS A 31 -3.96 -7.08 -6.22
C LYS A 31 -3.04 -6.28 -5.28
N VAL A 32 -3.64 -5.35 -4.54
CA VAL A 32 -3.01 -4.65 -3.42
C VAL A 32 -3.65 -5.13 -2.13
N GLU A 33 -2.83 -5.61 -1.21
CA GLU A 33 -3.24 -6.07 0.11
C GLU A 33 -2.57 -5.22 1.19
N THR A 34 -3.31 -4.86 2.22
CA THR A 34 -2.82 -4.04 3.33
C THR A 34 -3.05 -4.76 4.64
N THR A 35 -2.03 -4.77 5.50
CA THR A 35 -2.10 -5.35 6.83
C THR A 35 -1.54 -4.36 7.84
N VAL A 36 -2.36 -3.98 8.82
CA VAL A 36 -1.93 -3.08 9.91
C VAL A 36 -1.56 -3.93 11.12
N THR A 37 -0.34 -3.76 11.62
CA THR A 37 0.16 -4.42 12.83
C THR A 37 0.81 -3.38 13.73
N GLY A 38 0.08 -2.93 14.76
CA GLY A 38 0.54 -1.84 15.62
C GLY A 38 0.75 -0.56 14.80
N ASN A 39 1.97 -0.04 14.81
CA ASN A 39 2.38 1.15 14.04
C ASN A 39 2.98 0.82 12.67
N ASN A 40 2.94 -0.44 12.23
CA ASN A 40 3.42 -0.86 10.92
C ASN A 40 2.27 -1.20 9.99
N ILE A 41 2.29 -0.64 8.79
CA ILE A 41 1.36 -0.93 7.70
C ILE A 41 2.14 -1.68 6.63
N ALA A 42 1.96 -2.99 6.53
CA ALA A 42 2.51 -3.78 5.44
C ALA A 42 1.58 -3.67 4.23
N VAL A 43 2.11 -3.25 3.09
CA VAL A 43 1.44 -3.17 1.80
C VAL A 43 2.09 -4.18 0.87
N THR A 44 1.33 -5.19 0.48
CA THR A 44 1.74 -6.20 -0.50
C THR A 44 1.12 -5.85 -1.83
N VAL A 45 1.96 -5.59 -2.82
CA VAL A 45 1.55 -5.27 -4.18
C VAL A 45 1.94 -6.43 -5.08
N LEU A 46 0.93 -7.11 -5.63
CA LEU A 46 1.11 -8.20 -6.57
C LEU A 46 1.04 -7.64 -7.99
N ALA A 47 1.98 -8.03 -8.84
CA ALA A 47 1.90 -7.77 -10.26
C ALA A 47 1.14 -8.93 -10.92
N ASP A 48 0.19 -8.61 -11.80
CA ASP A 48 -0.46 -9.59 -12.66
C ASP A 48 0.29 -9.65 -13.98
N SER A 49 0.76 -10.86 -14.33
CA SER A 49 1.46 -11.12 -15.60
C SER A 49 0.84 -12.35 -16.28
N PRO A 50 0.41 -12.25 -17.55
CA PRO A 50 -0.19 -13.36 -18.27
C PRO A 50 0.86 -14.46 -18.56
N PRO A 51 0.63 -15.73 -18.14
CA PRO A 51 1.64 -16.78 -18.20
C PRO A 51 2.02 -17.22 -19.63
N ASP A 52 1.10 -17.04 -20.58
CA ASP A 52 1.27 -17.47 -21.98
C ASP A 52 1.56 -16.30 -22.94
N ALA A 53 1.85 -15.10 -22.43
CA ALA A 53 2.14 -13.95 -23.26
C ALA A 53 3.63 -13.87 -23.61
N VAL A 54 3.91 -13.50 -24.87
CA VAL A 54 5.27 -13.15 -25.29
C VAL A 54 5.52 -11.69 -24.92
N CYS A 55 6.17 -11.48 -23.79
CA CYS A 55 6.40 -10.16 -23.21
C CYS A 55 7.77 -9.60 -23.58
N SER A 56 7.88 -8.28 -23.71
CA SER A 56 9.18 -7.64 -23.91
C SER A 56 10.05 -7.80 -22.66
N MET A 57 11.30 -8.21 -22.86
CA MET A 57 12.29 -8.25 -21.78
C MET A 57 12.85 -6.84 -21.59
N GLY A 58 12.65 -6.26 -20.40
CA GLY A 58 13.15 -4.93 -20.08
C GLY A 58 12.40 -4.31 -18.91
N LEU A 59 13.08 -3.41 -18.18
CA LEU A 59 12.47 -2.64 -17.10
C LEU A 59 11.46 -1.66 -17.69
N VAL A 60 10.19 -1.83 -17.34
CA VAL A 60 9.11 -0.92 -17.73
C VAL A 60 8.70 -0.09 -16.52
N PRO A 61 8.95 1.23 -16.51
CA PRO A 61 8.56 2.06 -15.39
C PRO A 61 7.04 2.15 -15.28
N PHE A 62 6.54 2.18 -14.05
CA PHE A 62 5.13 2.42 -13.76
C PHE A 62 4.97 3.47 -12.67
N GLU A 63 3.89 4.22 -12.75
CA GLU A 63 3.43 5.17 -11.75
C GLU A 63 1.92 5.02 -11.61
N GLU A 64 1.47 4.47 -10.49
CA GLU A 64 0.07 4.16 -10.24
C GLU A 64 -0.35 4.71 -8.89
N THR A 65 -1.53 5.33 -8.81
CA THR A 65 -2.09 5.77 -7.53
C THR A 65 -2.97 4.68 -6.97
N ILE A 66 -2.62 4.18 -5.79
CA ILE A 66 -3.42 3.18 -5.07
C ILE A 66 -4.10 3.79 -3.86
N THR A 67 -5.28 3.27 -3.55
CA THR A 67 -6.01 3.59 -2.32
C THR A 67 -5.76 2.50 -1.29
N LEU A 68 -5.13 2.86 -0.19
CA LEU A 68 -4.97 2.06 1.00
C LEU A 68 -6.24 2.23 1.84
N ALA A 69 -7.11 1.21 1.81
CA ALA A 69 -8.21 1.10 2.75
C ALA A 69 -7.64 0.59 4.08
N LEU A 70 -7.26 1.52 4.94
CA LEU A 70 -6.91 1.22 6.31
C LEU A 70 -8.23 1.31 7.09
N GLY A 71 -8.62 0.24 7.78
CA GLY A 71 -9.80 0.28 8.64
C GLY A 71 -9.59 1.25 9.81
N GLU A 72 -10.35 1.07 10.88
CA GLU A 72 -10.22 1.87 12.10
C GLU A 72 -8.81 1.79 12.70
N ILE A 73 -8.02 2.86 12.54
CA ILE A 73 -6.68 3.00 13.11
C ILE A 73 -6.61 4.23 14.01
N ALA A 74 -5.80 4.17 15.07
CA ALA A 74 -5.62 5.32 15.96
C ALA A 74 -4.82 6.44 15.26
N PRO A 75 -5.04 7.73 15.58
CA PRO A 75 -4.18 8.80 15.10
C PRO A 75 -2.76 8.61 15.62
N GLY A 76 -1.79 8.94 14.78
CA GLY A 76 -0.38 8.74 15.05
C GLY A 76 0.44 8.54 13.79
N GLU A 77 1.72 8.24 13.99
CA GLU A 77 2.64 7.93 12.90
C GLU A 77 2.72 6.42 12.67
N TYR A 78 2.62 6.04 11.41
CA TYR A 78 2.71 4.68 10.93
C TYR A 78 3.85 4.55 9.92
N THR A 79 4.57 3.43 9.99
CA THR A 79 5.56 3.07 8.96
C THR A 79 4.88 2.19 7.93
N VAL A 80 4.71 2.71 6.73
CA VAL A 80 4.19 1.98 5.57
C VAL A 80 5.35 1.26 4.90
N VAL A 81 5.28 -0.05 4.76
CA VAL A 81 6.30 -0.89 4.11
C VAL A 81 5.68 -1.58 2.90
N VAL A 82 6.23 -1.35 1.71
CA VAL A 82 5.75 -1.91 0.45
C VAL A 82 6.65 -3.07 0.01
N ASN A 83 6.09 -4.27 -0.12
CA ASN A 83 6.79 -5.49 -0.56
C ASN A 83 8.16 -5.69 0.12
N GLU A 84 8.28 -5.32 1.40
CA GLU A 84 9.51 -5.39 2.20
C GLU A 84 10.73 -4.62 1.64
N THR A 85 10.53 -3.84 0.56
CA THR A 85 11.61 -3.22 -0.21
C THR A 85 11.61 -1.70 -0.08
N ALA A 86 10.42 -1.08 -0.01
CA ALA A 86 10.27 0.35 0.18
C ALA A 86 9.58 0.64 1.51
N ASN A 87 9.92 1.76 2.16
CA ASN A 87 9.18 2.24 3.31
C ASN A 87 8.97 3.75 3.25
N THR A 88 7.89 4.21 3.87
CA THR A 88 7.56 5.63 4.03
C THR A 88 6.76 5.83 5.31
N THR A 89 6.62 7.08 5.76
CA THR A 89 5.84 7.42 6.95
C THR A 89 4.48 7.97 6.56
N LEU A 90 3.44 7.51 7.25
CA LEU A 90 2.08 8.02 7.14
C LEU A 90 1.67 8.63 8.48
N THR A 91 1.26 9.89 8.46
CA THR A 91 0.73 10.57 9.66
C THR A 91 -0.79 10.61 9.59
N VAL A 92 -1.43 10.03 10.59
CA VAL A 92 -2.88 10.03 10.78
C VAL A 92 -3.24 11.05 11.86
N ASN A 93 -4.08 12.03 11.52
CA ASN A 93 -4.50 13.12 12.39
C ASN A 93 -5.96 13.02 12.76
#